data_AF-A0A336MW79-F1
#
_entry.id   AF-A0A336MW79-F1
#
_cell.length_a   1.000
_cell.length_b   1.000
_cell.length_c   1.000
_cell.angle_alpha   90.00
_cell.angle_beta   90.00
_cell.angle_gamma   90.00
#
_symmetry.space_group_name_H-M   'P 1'
#
loop_
_entity.id
_entity.type
_entity.pdbx_description
1 polymer ?
#
loop_
_entity_poly.entity_id
_entity_poly.type
_entity_poly.pdbx_seq_one_letter_code
_entity_poly.pdbx_strand_id
1 'polypeptide(L)'
;MRLLHSIKNLPENPLGLCTLSMNSHLAYPVAESCGELQVYDAGNLSTRVKIAAHASPLSAMSFSFNGMLLATASQKGTVIRVFCTKNGQNLHEFRRGVKRYVTIASLTFSNCANYICVSSNTETVHVFKLDSKVLEEVERIAALKNNNDEDGEIENGSGFSITGLISSAASYLIPTNVLVQDRAFANVQLKEAGLKHQVVISKLDKELRLMVACEDGFLYMYDFDDVKGGDCKLVKVHDLRGNLHGVIEVDNCGNDLDVPMEQSVAVHKMTTSIAPATFAGVLKGRPKDRMSVDSDKCRDLIDAVQIPIKSTIPLYDDAQFPPVAVVAAE
;
A
#
# COMPACT_ATOMS: atom_id res chain seq x y z
N MET A 1 8.35 -22.89 7.54
CA MET A 1 8.96 -21.66 6.98
C MET A 1 10.47 -21.81 6.99
N ARG A 2 11.14 -21.53 5.87
CA ARG A 2 12.60 -21.57 5.75
C ARG A 2 13.09 -20.15 5.53
N LEU A 3 14.07 -19.71 6.32
CA LEU A 3 14.75 -18.44 6.09
C LEU A 3 15.50 -18.51 4.76
N LEU A 4 15.15 -17.63 3.80
CA LEU A 4 15.80 -17.58 2.49
C LEU A 4 17.01 -16.63 2.49
N HIS A 5 16.84 -15.44 3.05
CA HIS A 5 17.89 -14.42 3.08
C HIS A 5 17.73 -13.49 4.29
N SER A 6 18.84 -12.92 4.76
CA SER A 6 18.87 -11.93 5.83
C SER A 6 19.70 -10.74 5.37
N ILE A 7 19.03 -9.60 5.18
CA ILE A 7 19.67 -8.33 4.85
C ILE A 7 20.19 -7.74 6.16
N LYS A 8 21.51 -7.59 6.28
CA LYS A 8 22.20 -7.13 7.49
C LYS A 8 22.77 -5.73 7.31
N ASN A 9 23.18 -5.10 8.41
CA ASN A 9 23.84 -3.78 8.43
C ASN A 9 22.97 -2.68 7.81
N LEU A 10 21.66 -2.74 8.05
CA LEU A 10 20.73 -1.68 7.67
C LEU A 10 20.78 -0.55 8.72
N PRO A 11 20.57 0.71 8.29
CA PRO A 11 20.35 1.82 9.22
C PRO A 11 19.09 1.60 10.07
N GLU A 12 18.93 2.41 11.11
CA GLU A 12 17.74 2.33 11.96
C GLU A 12 16.46 2.62 11.14
N ASN A 13 15.45 1.76 11.33
CA ASN A 13 14.14 1.90 10.71
C ASN A 13 13.03 1.93 11.78
N PRO A 14 12.96 2.99 12.60
CA PRO A 14 12.02 3.07 13.73
C PRO A 14 10.55 3.08 13.30
N LEU A 15 10.28 3.52 12.06
CA LEU A 15 8.94 3.52 11.47
C LEU A 15 8.56 2.18 10.82
N GLY A 16 9.49 1.22 10.74
CA GLY A 16 9.26 -0.07 10.07
C GLY A 16 8.92 0.08 8.59
N LEU A 17 9.44 1.11 7.91
CA LEU A 17 9.15 1.36 6.51
C LEU A 17 9.74 0.26 5.63
N CYS A 18 8.87 -0.51 5.01
CA CYS A 18 9.17 -1.38 3.90
C CYS A 18 7.89 -1.62 3.09
N THR A 19 8.04 -1.96 1.81
CA THR A 19 6.91 -2.38 0.98
C THR A 19 7.34 -3.55 0.10
N LEU A 20 6.43 -4.49 -0.10
CA LEU A 20 6.64 -5.68 -0.93
C LEU A 20 5.61 -5.66 -2.06
N SER A 21 6.06 -5.82 -3.29
CA SER A 21 5.18 -5.95 -4.44
C SER A 21 4.76 -7.40 -4.69
N MET A 22 3.70 -7.58 -5.46
CA MET A 22 3.27 -8.91 -5.94
C MET A 22 4.31 -9.60 -6.83
N ASN A 23 5.25 -8.84 -7.40
CA ASN A 23 6.38 -9.37 -8.19
C ASN A 23 7.62 -9.68 -7.34
N SER A 24 7.46 -9.82 -6.01
CA SER A 24 8.56 -10.10 -5.08
C SER A 24 9.65 -9.01 -5.04
N HIS A 25 9.33 -7.77 -5.43
CA HIS A 25 10.23 -6.65 -5.18
C HIS A 25 9.99 -6.09 -3.78
N LEU A 26 11.03 -6.04 -2.95
CA LEU A 26 11.07 -5.44 -1.63
C LEU A 26 11.75 -4.06 -1.74
N ALA A 27 11.12 -3.01 -1.24
CA ALA A 27 11.73 -1.70 -1.08
C ALA A 27 11.87 -1.34 0.40
N TYR A 28 13.04 -0.81 0.78
CA TYR A 28 13.34 -0.39 2.14
C TYR A 28 14.32 0.80 2.16
N PRO A 29 14.26 1.69 3.16
CA PRO A 29 15.19 2.81 3.30
C PRO A 29 16.60 2.31 3.62
N VAL A 30 17.61 3.02 3.07
CA VAL A 30 19.04 2.70 3.29
C VAL A 30 19.85 3.89 3.81
N ALA A 31 19.18 4.98 4.18
CA ALA A 31 19.81 6.13 4.81
C ALA A 31 18.92 6.73 5.90
N GLU A 32 19.55 7.30 6.93
CA GLU A 32 18.86 7.91 8.09
C GLU A 32 18.58 9.40 7.91
N SER A 33 19.47 10.11 7.20
CA SER A 33 19.43 11.58 7.06
C SER A 33 18.82 12.06 5.73
N CYS A 34 18.74 11.17 4.73
CA CYS A 34 18.15 11.44 3.43
C CYS A 34 17.19 10.32 3.01
N GLY A 35 16.38 10.60 1.99
CA GLY A 35 15.38 9.67 1.49
C GLY A 35 15.95 8.76 0.41
N GLU A 36 16.99 8.00 0.73
CA GLU A 36 17.52 6.94 -0.13
C GLU A 36 16.88 5.60 0.22
N LEU A 37 16.52 4.83 -0.81
CA LEU A 37 15.97 3.49 -0.66
C LEU A 37 16.63 2.49 -1.61
N GLN A 38 16.54 1.22 -1.26
CA GLN A 38 16.97 0.10 -2.07
C GLN A 38 15.77 -0.72 -2.51
N VAL A 39 15.70 -1.04 -3.81
CA VAL A 39 14.83 -2.08 -4.35
C VAL A 39 15.63 -3.38 -4.41
N TYR A 40 15.10 -4.42 -3.81
CA TYR A 40 15.67 -5.76 -3.72
C TYR A 40 14.69 -6.75 -4.33
N ASP A 41 15.19 -7.64 -5.18
CA ASP A 41 14.41 -8.74 -5.74
C ASP A 41 14.45 -9.92 -4.77
N ALA A 42 13.36 -10.11 -4.04
CA ALA A 42 13.20 -11.21 -3.08
C ALA A 42 12.93 -12.56 -3.77
N GLY A 43 12.59 -12.58 -5.06
CA GLY A 43 12.46 -13.82 -5.83
C GLY A 43 13.82 -14.39 -6.21
N ASN A 44 14.72 -13.54 -6.71
CA ASN A 44 16.09 -13.92 -7.11
C ASN A 44 17.15 -13.67 -6.03
N LEU A 45 16.74 -13.14 -4.88
CA LEU A 45 17.61 -12.78 -3.75
C LEU A 45 18.75 -11.82 -4.12
N SER A 46 18.48 -10.86 -5.01
CA SER A 46 19.48 -9.96 -5.57
C SER A 46 19.11 -8.48 -5.43
N THR A 47 20.12 -7.65 -5.24
CA THR A 47 19.98 -6.19 -5.18
C THR A 47 19.72 -5.63 -6.57
N ARG A 48 18.65 -4.85 -6.76
CA ARG A 48 18.26 -4.31 -8.07
C ARG A 48 18.72 -2.88 -8.28
N VAL A 49 18.04 -1.92 -7.67
CA VAL A 49 18.30 -0.48 -7.92
C VAL A 49 18.24 0.33 -6.63
N LYS A 50 19.21 1.23 -6.47
CA LYS A 50 19.25 2.21 -5.39
C LYS A 50 18.67 3.52 -5.89
N ILE A 51 17.72 4.10 -5.15
CA ILE A 51 16.99 5.31 -5.56
C ILE A 51 17.19 6.40 -4.51
N ALA A 52 17.78 7.54 -4.93
CA ALA A 52 17.85 8.77 -4.14
C ALA A 52 16.54 9.56 -4.30
N ALA A 53 15.52 9.16 -3.56
CA ALA A 53 14.16 9.64 -3.76
C ALA A 53 13.92 11.04 -3.19
N HIS A 54 14.49 11.37 -2.02
CA HIS A 54 14.27 12.66 -1.36
C HIS A 54 15.51 13.17 -0.61
N ALA A 55 15.61 14.49 -0.43
CA ALA A 55 16.69 15.11 0.36
C ALA A 55 16.49 14.94 1.88
N SER A 56 15.30 14.57 2.33
CA SER A 56 14.97 14.29 3.73
C SER A 56 14.48 12.84 3.88
N PRO A 57 14.53 12.24 5.07
CA PRO A 57 14.20 10.83 5.29
C PRO A 57 12.80 10.47 4.81
N LEU A 58 12.61 9.21 4.44
CA LEU A 58 11.33 8.70 3.95
C LEU A 58 10.31 8.62 5.09
N SER A 59 9.04 8.85 4.75
CA SER A 59 7.90 8.69 5.66
C SER A 59 6.87 7.70 5.14
N ALA A 60 6.78 7.51 3.82
CA ALA A 60 5.88 6.56 3.19
C ALA A 60 6.46 6.05 1.87
N MET A 61 6.17 4.80 1.54
CA MET A 61 6.48 4.17 0.25
C MET A 61 5.46 3.09 -0.07
N SER A 62 5.13 2.93 -1.35
CA SER A 62 4.24 1.85 -1.81
C SER A 62 4.54 1.49 -3.25
N PHE A 63 4.52 0.19 -3.54
CA PHE A 63 4.49 -0.29 -4.92
C PHE A 63 3.10 -0.13 -5.54
N SER A 64 3.05 -0.03 -6.87
CA SER A 64 1.83 -0.32 -7.62
C SER A 64 1.50 -1.81 -7.54
N PHE A 65 0.25 -2.17 -7.81
CA PHE A 65 -0.21 -3.57 -7.76
C PHE A 65 0.64 -4.50 -8.64
N ASN A 66 1.02 -4.04 -9.83
CA ASN A 66 1.89 -4.76 -10.77
C ASN A 66 3.39 -4.69 -10.44
N GLY A 67 3.80 -4.04 -9.34
CA GLY A 67 5.20 -3.93 -8.92
C GLY A 67 6.13 -3.15 -9.87
N MET A 68 5.58 -2.44 -10.86
CA MET A 68 6.37 -1.70 -11.85
C MET A 68 6.69 -0.27 -11.41
N LEU A 69 5.83 0.33 -10.57
CA LEU A 69 5.98 1.68 -10.05
C LEU A 69 6.20 1.66 -8.54
N LEU A 70 6.99 2.61 -8.06
CA LEU A 70 7.21 2.86 -6.64
C LEU A 70 6.91 4.33 -6.33
N ALA A 71 5.90 4.58 -5.50
CA ALA A 71 5.61 5.91 -4.98
C ALA A 71 6.33 6.12 -3.65
N THR A 72 6.82 7.33 -3.41
CA THR A 72 7.51 7.68 -2.17
C THR A 72 7.15 9.08 -1.70
N ALA A 73 7.20 9.26 -0.39
CA ALA A 73 7.12 10.56 0.26
C ALA A 73 8.16 10.66 1.38
N SER A 74 8.65 11.88 1.62
CA SER A 74 9.56 12.16 2.73
C SER A 74 8.82 12.70 3.96
N GLN A 75 9.53 12.83 5.08
CA GLN A 75 9.03 13.44 6.31
C GLN A 75 8.56 14.90 6.14
N LYS A 76 9.04 15.62 5.12
CA LYS A 76 8.48 16.93 4.75
C LYS A 76 7.07 16.79 4.17
N GLY A 77 6.79 15.68 3.49
CA GLY A 77 5.49 15.31 2.92
C GLY A 77 4.96 16.26 1.85
N THR A 78 5.73 17.23 1.38
CA THR A 78 5.28 18.27 0.43
C THR A 78 5.17 17.75 -1.01
N VAL A 79 5.98 16.75 -1.32
CA VAL A 79 6.17 16.20 -2.66
C VAL A 79 6.05 14.69 -2.60
N ILE A 80 5.32 14.13 -3.55
CA ILE A 80 5.20 12.69 -3.79
C ILE A 80 5.92 12.41 -5.10
N ARG A 81 6.82 11.43 -5.12
CA ARG A 81 7.54 11.04 -6.34
C ARG A 81 7.20 9.62 -6.73
N VAL A 82 7.13 9.38 -8.04
CA VAL A 82 6.84 8.08 -8.64
C VAL A 82 8.03 7.65 -9.48
N PHE A 83 8.55 6.45 -9.19
CA PHE A 83 9.72 5.89 -9.83
C PHE A 83 9.36 4.64 -10.61
N CYS A 84 10.06 4.40 -11.73
CA CYS A 84 10.09 3.10 -12.36
C CYS A 84 10.94 2.14 -11.52
N THR A 85 10.37 1.02 -11.11
CA THR A 85 11.05 0.02 -10.26
C THR A 85 12.22 -0.65 -10.97
N LYS A 86 12.17 -0.76 -12.31
CA LYS A 86 13.17 -1.49 -13.12
C LYS A 86 14.49 -0.73 -13.25
N ASN A 87 14.44 0.59 -13.48
CA ASN A 87 15.63 1.41 -13.74
C ASN A 87 15.84 2.54 -12.72
N GLY A 88 14.92 2.73 -11.76
CA GLY A 88 14.99 3.77 -10.73
C GLY A 88 14.72 5.19 -11.24
N GLN A 89 14.29 5.36 -12.50
CA GLN A 89 14.00 6.66 -13.07
C GLN A 89 12.80 7.32 -12.38
N ASN A 90 12.94 8.60 -12.02
CA ASN A 90 11.83 9.41 -11.55
C ASN A 90 10.92 9.77 -12.74
N LEU A 91 9.68 9.30 -12.70
CA LEU A 91 8.70 9.46 -13.77
C LEU A 91 7.76 10.61 -13.53
N HIS A 92 7.44 10.90 -12.26
CA HIS A 92 6.47 11.94 -11.92
C HIS A 92 6.74 12.53 -10.55
N GLU A 93 6.52 13.84 -10.42
CA GLU A 93 6.53 14.56 -9.16
C GLU A 93 5.17 15.26 -8.95
N PHE A 94 4.46 14.89 -7.88
CA PHE A 94 3.21 15.54 -7.47
C PHE A 94 3.45 16.47 -6.29
N ARG A 95 2.84 17.64 -6.32
CA ARG A 95 2.93 18.62 -5.23
C ARG A 95 1.66 18.63 -4.40
N ARG A 96 1.77 18.11 -3.18
CA ARG A 96 0.69 18.10 -2.19
C ARG A 96 0.54 19.45 -1.49
N GLY A 97 1.65 20.17 -1.27
CA GLY A 97 1.61 21.52 -0.69
C GLY A 97 2.96 22.23 -0.75
N VAL A 98 2.94 23.57 -0.70
CA VAL A 98 4.14 24.40 -0.88
C VAL A 98 4.88 24.64 0.45
N LYS A 99 4.18 25.15 1.47
CA LYS A 99 4.80 25.59 2.73
C LYS A 99 4.52 24.68 3.94
N ARG A 100 3.44 23.89 3.91
CA ARG A 100 3.00 23.09 5.07
C ARG A 100 3.59 21.68 5.01
N TYR A 101 4.47 21.36 5.95
CA TYR A 101 4.93 20.00 6.16
C TYR A 101 3.83 19.16 6.81
N VAL A 102 3.70 17.92 6.37
CA VAL A 102 2.72 16.97 6.93
C VAL A 102 3.35 15.60 7.04
N THR A 103 2.81 14.81 7.95
CA THR A 103 3.14 13.40 8.06
C THR A 103 2.17 12.63 7.19
N ILE A 104 2.69 11.93 6.18
CA ILE A 104 1.89 11.06 5.31
C ILE A 104 1.48 9.83 6.12
N ALA A 105 0.18 9.56 6.20
CA ALA A 105 -0.36 8.42 6.94
C ALA A 105 -0.57 7.21 6.02
N SER A 106 -1.01 7.44 4.79
CA SER A 106 -1.18 6.41 3.76
C SER A 106 -0.80 6.95 2.39
N LEU A 107 -0.13 6.11 1.61
CA LEU A 107 0.26 6.35 0.22
C LEU A 107 0.01 5.06 -0.54
N THR A 108 -1.00 5.02 -1.42
CA THR A 108 -1.31 3.82 -2.21
C THR A 108 -1.57 4.16 -3.67
N PHE A 109 -1.33 3.19 -4.54
CA PHE A 109 -1.85 3.21 -5.90
C PHE A 109 -3.30 2.69 -5.92
N SER A 110 -4.06 3.10 -6.94
CA SER A 110 -5.24 2.34 -7.36
C SER A 110 -4.83 1.00 -7.98
N ASN A 111 -5.74 0.04 -8.05
CA ASN A 111 -5.46 -1.28 -8.64
C ASN A 111 -4.98 -1.21 -10.09
N CYS A 112 -5.44 -0.21 -10.86
CA CYS A 112 -5.01 0.04 -12.23
C CYS A 112 -3.73 0.89 -12.34
N ALA A 113 -3.15 1.33 -11.22
CA ALA A 113 -2.01 2.24 -11.14
C ALA A 113 -2.20 3.62 -11.80
N ASN A 114 -3.43 3.98 -12.22
CA ASN A 114 -3.73 5.29 -12.81
C ASN A 114 -3.82 6.41 -11.76
N TYR A 115 -4.01 6.07 -10.48
CA TYR A 115 -4.20 7.04 -9.42
C TYR A 115 -3.32 6.73 -8.22
N ILE A 116 -2.91 7.78 -7.51
CA ILE A 116 -2.22 7.69 -6.22
C ILE A 116 -3.06 8.41 -5.18
N CYS A 117 -3.44 7.70 -4.12
CA CYS A 117 -4.17 8.25 -2.99
C CYS A 117 -3.22 8.53 -1.85
N VAL A 118 -3.35 9.72 -1.27
CA VAL A 118 -2.47 10.21 -0.21
C VAL A 118 -3.33 10.77 0.92
N SER A 119 -3.23 10.18 2.10
CA SER A 119 -3.74 10.77 3.34
C SER A 119 -2.58 11.28 4.18
N SER A 120 -2.86 12.26 5.02
CA SER A 120 -1.88 12.79 5.97
C SER A 120 -2.53 13.09 7.31
N ASN A 121 -1.78 13.69 8.23
CA ASN A 121 -2.33 14.21 9.48
C ASN A 121 -3.22 15.45 9.29
N THR A 122 -3.42 15.93 8.06
CA THR A 122 -4.42 16.96 7.74
C THR A 122 -5.78 16.35 7.42
N GLU A 123 -6.80 17.18 7.49
CA GLU A 123 -8.20 16.89 7.13
C GLU A 123 -8.44 16.71 5.62
N THR A 124 -7.40 16.47 4.81
CA THR A 124 -7.52 16.37 3.36
C THR A 124 -6.86 15.11 2.82
N VAL A 125 -7.62 14.30 2.10
CA VAL A 125 -7.08 13.23 1.24
C VAL A 125 -6.90 13.79 -0.16
N HIS A 126 -5.75 13.54 -0.76
CA HIS A 126 -5.45 13.94 -2.12
C HIS A 126 -5.36 12.73 -3.02
N VAL A 127 -5.98 12.82 -4.20
CA VAL A 127 -5.82 11.84 -5.27
C VAL A 127 -5.08 12.51 -6.43
N PHE A 128 -3.98 11.91 -6.86
CA PHE A 128 -3.22 12.33 -8.02
C PHE A 128 -3.48 11.37 -9.17
N LYS A 129 -3.62 11.88 -10.39
CA LYS A 129 -3.77 11.08 -11.60
C LYS A 129 -2.40 10.96 -12.27
N LEU A 130 -2.04 9.74 -12.67
CA LEU A 130 -0.84 9.48 -13.47
C LEU A 130 -1.17 9.65 -14.95
N ASP A 131 -0.29 10.36 -15.66
CA ASP A 131 -0.41 10.53 -17.10
C ASP A 131 -0.28 9.19 -17.83
N SER A 132 -1.17 8.94 -18.80
CA SER A 132 -1.12 7.72 -19.62
C SER A 132 0.23 7.54 -20.33
N LYS A 133 0.89 8.65 -20.71
CA LYS A 133 2.23 8.62 -21.32
C LYS A 133 3.30 8.04 -20.39
N VAL A 134 3.19 8.32 -19.09
CA VAL A 134 4.10 7.76 -18.08
C VAL A 134 3.90 6.25 -17.97
N LEU A 135 2.64 5.79 -18.02
CA LEU A 135 2.32 4.36 -17.98
C LEU A 135 2.82 3.63 -19.24
N GLU A 136 2.62 4.21 -20.43
CA GLU A 136 3.17 3.66 -21.68
C GLU A 136 4.70 3.58 -21.64
N GLU A 137 5.36 4.60 -21.10
CA GLU A 137 6.82 4.59 -20.98
C GLU A 137 7.32 3.49 -20.03
N VAL A 138 6.61 3.27 -18.93
CA VAL A 138 6.89 2.19 -17.98
C VAL A 138 6.73 0.82 -18.64
N GLU A 139 5.71 0.64 -19.47
CA GLU A 139 5.51 -0.58 -20.25
C GLU A 139 6.63 -0.79 -21.28
N ARG A 140 7.07 0.27 -21.98
CA ARG A 140 8.23 0.19 -22.88
C ARG A 140 9.51 -0.18 -22.13
N ILE A 141 9.79 0.47 -21.01
CA ILE A 141 10.95 0.17 -20.15
C ILE A 141 10.88 -1.29 -19.68
N ALA A 142 9.70 -1.78 -19.33
CA ALA A 142 9.50 -3.17 -18.93
C ALA A 142 9.77 -4.16 -20.07
N ALA A 143 9.33 -3.85 -21.28
CA ALA A 143 9.58 -4.66 -22.47
C ALA A 143 11.07 -4.72 -22.87
N LEU A 144 11.87 -3.69 -22.55
CA LEU A 144 13.27 -3.56 -22.99
C LEU A 144 14.27 -4.60 -22.41
N LYS A 145 13.87 -5.63 -21.64
CA LYS A 145 14.81 -6.69 -21.20
C LYS A 145 14.16 -8.08 -21.02
N ASN A 146 14.16 -8.87 -22.09
CA ASN A 146 14.15 -10.35 -22.06
C ASN A 146 15.27 -10.96 -22.95
N ASN A 147 16.15 -10.14 -23.55
CA ASN A 147 17.05 -10.60 -24.62
C ASN A 147 18.56 -10.64 -24.27
N ASN A 148 18.96 -10.32 -23.04
CA ASN A 148 20.38 -10.22 -22.68
C ASN A 148 20.79 -11.12 -21.49
N ASP A 149 20.09 -12.24 -21.29
CA ASP A 149 20.55 -13.31 -20.40
C ASP A 149 21.11 -14.44 -21.29
N GLU A 150 22.23 -14.17 -21.97
CA GLU A 150 23.18 -15.21 -22.37
C GLU A 150 24.50 -14.91 -21.64
N ASP A 151 24.86 -15.82 -20.75
CA ASP A 151 26.15 -15.88 -20.08
C ASP A 151 27.27 -15.92 -21.12
N GLY A 152 27.98 -14.81 -21.27
CA GLY A 152 29.16 -14.69 -22.13
C GLY A 152 30.38 -14.34 -21.29
N GLU A 153 31.26 -15.33 -21.14
CA GLU A 153 32.59 -15.20 -20.55
C GLU A 153 33.36 -14.01 -21.15
N ILE A 154 33.99 -13.20 -20.30
CA ILE A 154 34.89 -12.14 -20.75
C ILE A 154 36.24 -12.80 -21.08
N GLU A 155 36.44 -13.16 -22.35
CA GLU A 155 37.77 -13.35 -22.91
C GLU A 155 38.21 -12.15 -23.76
N ASN A 156 39.50 -11.83 -23.61
CA ASN A 156 40.20 -10.72 -24.23
C ASN A 156 40.19 -10.82 -25.76
N GLY A 157 39.76 -9.75 -26.45
CA GLY A 157 39.88 -9.67 -27.90
C GLY A 157 39.41 -8.33 -28.45
N SER A 158 40.38 -7.48 -28.76
CA SER A 158 40.26 -6.17 -29.39
C SER A 158 39.24 -6.08 -30.55
N GLY A 159 38.39 -5.05 -30.53
CA GLY A 159 37.90 -4.42 -31.77
C GLY A 159 36.41 -4.12 -31.88
N PHE A 160 35.83 -3.28 -31.02
CA PHE A 160 34.81 -2.33 -31.48
C PHE A 160 34.76 -1.09 -30.59
N SER A 161 34.85 0.07 -31.24
CA SER A 161 35.03 1.39 -30.65
C SER A 161 33.83 1.80 -29.79
N ILE A 162 34.04 1.98 -28.48
CA ILE A 162 33.08 2.63 -27.57
C ILE A 162 33.25 4.17 -27.56
N THR A 163 33.90 4.72 -28.59
CA THR A 163 33.94 6.17 -28.82
C THR A 163 32.63 6.63 -29.45
N GLY A 164 31.65 6.90 -28.60
CA GLY A 164 30.42 7.57 -29.02
C GLY A 164 29.23 7.17 -28.18
N LEU A 165 29.14 7.70 -26.97
CA LEU A 165 27.94 8.26 -26.33
C LEU A 165 28.28 8.63 -24.87
N ILE A 166 29.22 9.58 -24.72
CA ILE A 166 29.32 10.39 -23.51
C ILE A 166 28.65 11.72 -23.82
N SER A 167 27.82 12.17 -22.89
CA SER A 167 27.15 13.47 -22.84
C SER A 167 25.94 13.66 -23.76
N SER A 168 24.79 13.24 -23.24
CA SER A 168 23.70 14.19 -23.11
C SER A 168 23.17 14.08 -21.70
N ALA A 169 23.84 14.76 -20.78
CA ALA A 169 23.15 15.39 -19.66
C ALA A 169 22.20 16.44 -20.26
N ALA A 170 21.14 15.98 -20.92
CA ALA A 170 19.93 16.75 -20.99
C ALA A 170 19.39 16.71 -19.57
N SER A 171 19.86 17.65 -18.76
CA SER A 171 18.99 18.34 -17.84
C SER A 171 17.74 18.65 -18.66
N TYR A 172 16.75 17.76 -18.61
CA TYR A 172 15.41 18.10 -19.04
C TYR A 172 15.04 19.22 -18.08
N LEU A 173 15.29 20.44 -18.56
CA LEU A 173 14.60 21.63 -18.15
C LEU A 173 13.14 21.25 -18.31
N ILE A 174 12.55 20.77 -17.21
CA ILE A 174 11.12 20.74 -17.02
C ILE A 174 10.71 22.17 -17.40
N PRO A 175 9.93 22.37 -18.47
CA PRO A 175 9.57 23.71 -18.89
C PRO A 175 8.99 24.39 -17.66
N THR A 176 9.57 25.54 -17.33
CA THR A 176 9.19 26.40 -16.21
C THR A 176 7.80 26.98 -16.45
N ASN A 177 6.79 26.14 -16.49
CA ASN A 177 5.43 26.52 -16.14
C ASN A 177 5.35 26.45 -14.61
N VAL A 178 6.04 27.40 -13.97
CA VAL A 178 6.10 27.64 -12.52
C VAL A 178 4.72 27.94 -11.91
N LEU A 179 3.65 27.94 -12.72
CA LEU A 179 2.29 28.32 -12.33
C LEU A 179 1.23 27.24 -12.53
N VAL A 180 1.58 26.05 -13.04
CA VAL A 180 0.67 24.89 -13.07
C VAL A 180 1.37 23.69 -12.44
N GLN A 181 1.64 23.81 -11.13
CA GLN A 181 1.98 22.62 -10.34
C GLN A 181 0.69 21.83 -10.19
N ASP A 182 0.66 20.59 -10.71
CA ASP A 182 -0.53 19.73 -10.69
C ASP A 182 -1.16 19.71 -9.30
N ARG A 183 -2.32 20.38 -9.20
CA ARG A 183 -3.20 20.26 -8.05
C ARG A 183 -3.69 18.82 -8.01
N ALA A 184 -4.06 18.34 -6.82
CA ALA A 184 -4.69 17.03 -6.70
C ALA A 184 -5.87 16.94 -7.69
N PHE A 185 -5.92 15.84 -8.45
CA PHE A 185 -6.98 15.56 -9.42
C PHE A 185 -8.33 15.49 -8.73
N ALA A 186 -8.37 14.85 -7.56
CA ALA A 186 -9.52 14.85 -6.68
C ALA A 186 -9.09 15.02 -5.22
N ASN A 187 -10.02 15.45 -4.38
CA ASN A 187 -9.77 15.57 -2.95
C ASN A 187 -11.00 15.19 -2.12
N VAL A 188 -10.76 14.83 -0.86
CA VAL A 188 -11.80 14.62 0.16
C VAL A 188 -11.46 15.48 1.35
N GLN A 189 -12.44 16.24 1.84
CA GLN A 189 -12.39 16.87 3.15
C GLN A 189 -12.89 15.87 4.21
N LEU A 190 -12.02 15.53 5.16
CA LEU A 190 -12.32 14.70 6.31
C LEU A 190 -12.95 15.56 7.42
N LYS A 191 -13.77 14.94 8.27
CA LYS A 191 -14.46 15.64 9.36
C LYS A 191 -13.51 16.05 10.49
N GLU A 192 -12.47 15.24 10.72
CA GLU A 192 -11.54 15.41 11.82
C GLU A 192 -10.09 15.34 11.31
N ALA A 193 -9.25 16.21 11.84
CA ALA A 193 -7.81 16.15 11.62
C ALA A 193 -7.13 15.30 12.71
N GLY A 194 -5.99 14.69 12.38
CA GLY A 194 -5.15 14.00 13.35
C GLY A 194 -5.42 12.51 13.53
N LEU A 195 -6.59 12.00 13.11
CA LEU A 195 -6.81 10.55 13.02
C LEU A 195 -5.97 9.94 11.90
N LYS A 196 -5.58 8.67 12.06
CA LYS A 196 -4.89 7.93 10.99
C LYS A 196 -5.89 7.36 10.01
N HIS A 197 -5.60 7.56 8.73
CA HIS A 197 -6.45 7.15 7.63
C HIS A 197 -5.66 6.27 6.66
N GLN A 198 -6.14 5.06 6.40
CA GLN A 198 -5.72 4.24 5.26
C GLN A 198 -6.67 4.51 4.10
N VAL A 199 -6.12 4.82 2.93
CA VAL A 199 -6.91 5.23 1.77
C VAL A 199 -6.67 4.30 0.60
N VAL A 200 -7.68 4.04 -0.22
CA VAL A 200 -7.57 3.27 -1.46
C VAL A 200 -8.67 3.64 -2.45
N ILE A 201 -8.35 3.60 -3.75
CA ILE A 201 -9.38 3.63 -4.81
C ILE A 201 -9.55 2.22 -5.34
N SER A 202 -10.79 1.75 -5.32
CA SER A 202 -11.17 0.46 -5.88
C SER A 202 -12.46 0.59 -6.71
N LYS A 203 -12.67 -0.37 -7.60
CA LYS A 203 -13.88 -0.44 -8.41
C LYS A 203 -14.91 -1.31 -7.68
N LEU A 204 -16.01 -0.69 -7.24
CA LEU A 204 -17.20 -1.38 -6.77
C LEU A 204 -18.32 -1.29 -7.82
N ASP A 205 -18.88 -2.41 -8.26
CA ASP A 205 -20.13 -2.47 -9.05
C ASP A 205 -20.04 -1.66 -10.33
N LYS A 206 -18.84 -1.72 -10.91
CA LYS A 206 -18.41 -0.99 -12.09
C LYS A 206 -18.14 0.50 -11.89
N GLU A 207 -18.31 1.03 -10.68
CA GLU A 207 -18.03 2.43 -10.32
C GLU A 207 -16.73 2.53 -9.50
N LEU A 208 -15.95 3.58 -9.71
CA LEU A 208 -14.77 3.83 -8.88
C LEU A 208 -15.20 4.52 -7.58
N ARG A 209 -14.71 4.02 -6.46
CA ARG A 209 -14.96 4.57 -5.13
C ARG A 209 -13.64 4.81 -4.41
N LEU A 210 -13.54 5.96 -3.75
CA LEU A 210 -12.45 6.26 -2.84
C LEU A 210 -12.87 5.82 -1.43
N MET A 211 -12.12 4.88 -0.87
CA MET A 211 -12.38 4.31 0.44
C MET A 211 -11.35 4.84 1.43
N VAL A 212 -11.80 5.23 2.62
CA VAL A 212 -11.00 5.76 3.71
C VAL A 212 -11.33 4.97 4.97
N ALA A 213 -10.44 4.07 5.37
CA ALA A 213 -10.53 3.38 6.65
C ALA A 213 -9.84 4.22 7.73
N CYS A 214 -10.55 4.52 8.80
CA CYS A 214 -10.08 5.43 9.85
C CYS A 214 -9.86 4.67 11.17
N GLU A 215 -8.94 5.20 11.98
CA GLU A 215 -8.62 4.68 13.32
C GLU A 215 -9.81 4.74 14.29
N ASP A 216 -10.82 5.58 14.02
CA ASP A 216 -12.09 5.64 14.73
C ASP A 216 -12.95 4.36 14.60
N GLY A 217 -12.53 3.43 13.72
CA GLY A 217 -13.20 2.17 13.44
C GLY A 217 -14.26 2.25 12.36
N PHE A 218 -14.30 3.32 11.56
CA PHE A 218 -15.22 3.45 10.43
C PHE A 218 -14.51 3.35 9.08
N LEU A 219 -15.27 2.89 8.09
CA LEU A 219 -14.92 2.89 6.68
C LEU A 219 -15.82 3.89 5.94
N TYR A 220 -15.22 4.98 5.50
CA TYR A 220 -15.90 6.01 4.73
C TYR A 220 -15.71 5.73 3.24
N MET A 221 -16.81 5.72 2.49
CA MET A 221 -16.82 5.52 1.05
C MET A 221 -17.28 6.79 0.36
N TYR A 222 -16.43 7.30 -0.52
CA TYR A 222 -16.66 8.50 -1.31
C TYR A 222 -16.84 8.15 -2.78
N ASP A 223 -17.67 8.93 -3.45
CA ASP A 223 -17.79 8.89 -4.90
C ASP A 223 -16.52 9.44 -5.55
N PHE A 224 -16.13 8.88 -6.69
CA PHE A 224 -14.94 9.27 -7.42
C PHE A 224 -15.22 9.39 -8.93
N ASP A 225 -15.26 10.63 -9.42
CA ASP A 225 -15.40 10.92 -10.85
C ASP A 225 -14.01 10.85 -11.53
N ASP A 226 -13.80 9.82 -12.36
CA ASP A 226 -12.53 9.56 -13.05
C ASP A 226 -12.27 10.46 -14.26
N VAL A 227 -13.30 11.17 -14.73
CA VAL A 227 -13.27 12.12 -15.85
C VAL A 227 -12.98 13.53 -15.34
N LYS A 228 -13.79 14.03 -14.40
CA LYS A 228 -13.70 15.42 -13.92
C LYS A 228 -12.81 15.58 -12.69
N GLY A 229 -12.72 14.55 -11.86
CA GLY A 229 -12.10 14.66 -10.54
C GLY A 229 -12.85 15.63 -9.63
N GLY A 230 -12.11 16.40 -8.84
CA GLY A 230 -12.66 17.41 -7.92
C GLY A 230 -13.00 16.87 -6.52
N ASP A 231 -13.94 17.53 -5.86
CA ASP A 231 -14.32 17.22 -4.48
C ASP A 231 -15.21 15.97 -4.44
N CYS A 232 -14.71 14.92 -3.79
CA CYS A 232 -15.37 13.63 -3.68
C CYS A 232 -16.41 13.66 -2.56
N LYS A 233 -17.65 13.25 -2.86
CA LYS A 233 -18.78 13.29 -1.91
C LYS A 233 -18.90 11.98 -1.15
N LEU A 234 -19.22 12.06 0.14
CA LEU A 234 -19.46 10.88 0.96
C LEU A 234 -20.73 10.16 0.49
N VAL A 235 -20.60 8.87 0.18
CA VAL A 235 -21.68 7.99 -0.31
C VAL A 235 -22.20 7.11 0.81
N LYS A 236 -21.30 6.44 1.54
CA LYS A 236 -21.66 5.51 2.62
C LYS A 236 -20.61 5.52 3.73
N VAL A 237 -21.03 5.18 4.95
CA VAL A 237 -20.16 4.95 6.11
C VAL A 237 -20.49 3.59 6.69
N HIS A 238 -19.48 2.75 6.89
CA HIS A 238 -19.62 1.42 7.45
C HIS A 238 -18.90 1.38 8.80
N ASP A 239 -19.54 0.81 9.82
CA ASP A 239 -18.92 0.61 11.13
C ASP A 239 -18.13 -0.71 11.13
N LEU A 240 -16.81 -0.62 11.29
CA LEU A 240 -15.92 -1.78 11.35
C LEU A 240 -15.75 -2.33 12.78
N ARG A 241 -16.39 -1.72 13.79
CA ARG A 241 -16.26 -2.11 15.21
C ARG A 241 -17.28 -3.18 15.61
N GLY A 242 -18.36 -3.33 14.82
CA GLY A 242 -19.39 -4.33 15.07
C GLY A 242 -18.90 -5.76 14.79
N ASN A 243 -19.55 -6.74 15.43
CA ASN A 243 -19.45 -8.13 15.00
C ASN A 243 -20.06 -8.24 13.60
N LEU A 244 -19.24 -8.63 12.62
CA LEU A 244 -19.67 -8.93 11.25
C LEU A 244 -20.78 -9.99 11.29
N HIS A 245 -22.04 -9.58 11.21
CA HIS A 245 -23.16 -10.51 11.16
C HIS A 245 -23.02 -11.36 9.89
N GLY A 246 -23.03 -12.69 10.01
CA GLY A 246 -22.98 -13.59 8.85
C GLY A 246 -21.58 -14.04 8.40
N VAL A 247 -20.51 -13.70 9.12
CA VAL A 247 -19.28 -14.50 8.99
C VAL A 247 -19.52 -15.82 9.73
N ILE A 248 -19.79 -16.88 8.98
CA ILE A 248 -19.59 -18.24 9.49
C ILE A 248 -18.10 -18.33 9.78
N GLU A 249 -17.70 -18.21 11.04
CA GLU A 249 -16.41 -18.73 11.46
C GLU A 249 -16.40 -20.20 11.04
N VAL A 250 -15.52 -20.56 10.10
CA VAL A 250 -15.36 -21.95 9.70
C VAL A 250 -14.74 -22.65 10.90
N ASP A 251 -15.60 -23.19 11.76
CA ASP A 251 -15.22 -24.14 12.80
C ASP A 251 -14.71 -25.40 12.10
N ASN A 252 -13.40 -25.43 11.82
CA ASN A 252 -12.73 -26.63 11.36
C ASN A 252 -12.42 -27.53 12.57
N CYS A 253 -13.47 -27.92 13.30
CA CYS A 253 -13.44 -29.10 14.15
C CYS A 253 -14.08 -30.24 13.36
N GLY A 254 -13.24 -30.98 12.64
CA GLY A 254 -13.64 -32.28 12.13
C GLY A 254 -14.01 -33.18 13.30
N ASN A 255 -15.27 -33.60 13.33
CA ASN A 255 -15.69 -34.94 13.73
C ASN A 255 -17.08 -35.16 13.14
N ASP A 256 -17.15 -36.07 12.17
CA ASP A 256 -18.40 -36.66 11.71
C ASP A 256 -19.13 -37.33 12.88
N LEU A 257 -20.45 -37.11 12.99
CA LEU A 257 -21.52 -38.12 13.14
C LEU A 257 -22.87 -37.45 13.49
N ASP A 258 -23.74 -37.35 12.48
CA ASP A 258 -25.16 -37.75 12.44
C ASP A 258 -26.31 -37.13 13.33
N VAL A 259 -27.21 -36.42 12.62
CA VAL A 259 -28.72 -36.29 12.68
C VAL A 259 -29.45 -35.41 13.76
N PRO A 260 -30.78 -35.05 13.63
CA PRO A 260 -31.22 -33.68 13.27
C PRO A 260 -32.25 -32.99 14.24
N MET A 261 -32.48 -31.69 14.00
CA MET A 261 -33.72 -30.88 14.20
C MET A 261 -34.41 -30.84 15.59
N GLU A 262 -34.42 -29.68 16.27
CA GLU A 262 -35.63 -28.94 16.71
C GLU A 262 -35.31 -27.68 17.54
N GLN A 263 -36.31 -26.79 17.61
CA GLN A 263 -36.35 -25.45 18.19
C GLN A 263 -36.09 -25.40 19.71
N SER A 264 -35.41 -24.37 20.22
CA SER A 264 -35.88 -23.57 21.38
C SER A 264 -34.89 -22.49 21.81
N VAL A 265 -35.49 -21.42 22.34
CA VAL A 265 -34.89 -20.21 22.90
C VAL A 265 -34.22 -20.52 24.25
N ALA A 266 -32.97 -20.12 24.44
CA ALA A 266 -32.41 -19.87 25.78
C ALA A 266 -31.24 -18.88 25.73
N VAL A 267 -31.43 -17.75 26.40
CA VAL A 267 -30.38 -16.78 26.75
C VAL A 267 -29.43 -17.44 27.73
N HIS A 268 -28.14 -17.56 27.39
CA HIS A 268 -27.07 -17.81 28.36
C HIS A 268 -25.93 -16.80 28.17
N LYS A 269 -25.66 -16.05 29.23
CA LYS A 269 -24.42 -15.29 29.41
C LYS A 269 -23.26 -16.27 29.33
N MET A 270 -22.35 -16.08 28.38
CA MET A 270 -21.03 -16.71 28.41
C MET A 270 -19.95 -15.68 28.13
N THR A 271 -19.11 -15.50 29.14
CA THR A 271 -17.78 -14.95 29.09
C THR A 271 -16.98 -15.72 28.05
N THR A 272 -16.60 -15.10 26.93
CA THR A 272 -15.76 -15.75 25.93
C THR A 272 -14.44 -15.00 25.79
N SER A 273 -13.38 -15.70 26.19
CA SER A 273 -12.00 -15.34 25.87
C SER A 273 -11.86 -15.31 24.36
N ILE A 274 -11.41 -14.18 23.82
CA ILE A 274 -11.16 -13.99 22.39
C ILE A 274 -10.11 -15.01 21.94
N ALA A 275 -10.51 -15.96 21.09
CA ALA A 275 -9.61 -16.90 20.45
C ALA A 275 -8.83 -16.19 19.31
N PRO A 276 -7.59 -16.60 19.03
CA PRO A 276 -6.63 -15.85 18.20
C PRO A 276 -6.84 -16.02 16.68
N ALA A 277 -8.06 -16.21 16.20
CA ALA A 277 -8.33 -16.66 14.83
C ALA A 277 -8.56 -15.52 13.80
N THR A 278 -8.30 -14.26 14.14
CA THR A 278 -8.38 -13.13 13.19
C THR A 278 -7.01 -12.51 12.94
N PHE A 279 -6.75 -12.08 11.71
CA PHE A 279 -5.51 -11.39 11.31
C PHE A 279 -5.19 -10.19 12.24
N ALA A 280 -6.23 -9.43 12.63
CA ALA A 280 -6.11 -8.35 13.60
C ALA A 280 -5.78 -8.84 15.03
N GLY A 281 -6.27 -10.02 15.43
CA GLY A 281 -5.92 -10.66 16.70
C GLY A 281 -4.45 -11.12 16.75
N VAL A 282 -3.92 -11.60 15.63
CA VAL A 282 -2.51 -12.01 15.52
C VAL A 282 -1.56 -10.79 15.61
N LEU A 283 -1.91 -9.67 14.98
CA LEU A 283 -1.10 -8.43 15.02
C LEU A 283 -1.14 -7.70 16.37
N LYS A 284 -2.24 -7.81 17.13
CA LYS A 284 -2.33 -7.23 18.48
C LYS A 284 -1.41 -7.91 19.49
N GLY A 285 -0.90 -9.10 19.17
CA GLY A 285 -0.05 -9.88 20.05
C GLY A 285 -0.81 -10.44 21.25
N ARG A 286 -0.21 -11.43 21.90
CA ARG A 286 -0.79 -12.05 23.11
C ARG A 286 -0.59 -11.11 24.32
N PRO A 287 -1.50 -11.13 25.31
CA PRO A 287 -1.36 -10.34 26.53
C PRO A 287 -0.03 -10.62 27.24
N LYS A 288 0.57 -9.56 27.82
CA LYS A 288 1.94 -9.55 28.40
C LYS A 288 2.15 -10.52 29.57
N ASP A 289 1.10 -11.14 30.10
CA ASP A 289 1.17 -12.02 31.26
C ASP A 289 1.53 -13.49 30.91
N ARG A 290 1.74 -13.80 29.62
CA ARG A 290 2.27 -15.10 29.18
C ARG A 290 3.70 -14.96 28.66
N MET A 291 4.63 -15.66 29.30
CA MET A 291 5.96 -15.94 28.75
C MET A 291 5.78 -16.67 27.40
N SER A 292 5.98 -15.96 26.29
CA SER A 292 5.92 -16.55 24.95
C SER A 292 7.29 -17.10 24.57
N VAL A 293 7.33 -18.36 24.13
CA VAL A 293 8.54 -19.00 23.64
C VAL A 293 8.75 -18.55 22.18
N ASP A 294 9.98 -18.45 21.69
CA ASP A 294 10.24 -17.99 20.31
C ASP A 294 9.57 -18.88 19.23
N SER A 295 9.27 -20.13 19.58
CA SER A 295 8.46 -21.04 18.75
C SER A 295 7.03 -20.53 18.54
N ASP A 296 6.44 -19.88 19.54
CA ASP A 296 5.07 -19.35 19.48
C ASP A 296 5.00 -18.14 18.54
N LYS A 297 6.00 -17.25 18.58
CA LYS A 297 6.11 -16.11 17.66
C LYS A 297 6.27 -16.58 16.20
N CYS A 298 7.04 -17.66 16.00
CA CYS A 298 7.25 -18.24 14.68
C CYS A 298 5.97 -18.89 14.14
N ARG A 299 5.16 -19.51 15.00
CA ARG A 299 3.83 -20.06 14.67
C ARG A 299 2.84 -18.96 14.31
N ASP A 300 2.77 -17.90 15.10
CA ASP A 300 1.87 -16.76 14.87
C ASP A 300 2.17 -16.07 13.51
N LEU A 301 3.45 -15.98 13.13
CA LEU A 301 3.88 -15.49 11.81
C LEU A 301 3.52 -16.44 10.65
N ILE A 302 3.53 -17.76 10.88
CA ILE A 302 3.11 -18.75 9.88
C ILE A 302 1.61 -18.63 9.62
N ASP A 303 0.81 -18.53 10.68
CA ASP A 303 -0.64 -18.43 10.58
C ASP A 303 -1.07 -17.11 9.90
N ALA A 304 -0.33 -16.02 10.12
CA ALA A 304 -0.54 -14.74 9.41
C ALA A 304 -0.25 -14.82 7.90
N VAL A 305 0.65 -15.70 7.47
CA VAL A 305 1.08 -15.83 6.06
C VAL A 305 0.25 -16.87 5.30
N GLN A 306 -0.31 -17.86 5.99
CA GLN A 306 -1.07 -18.96 5.39
C GLN A 306 -2.55 -18.65 5.12
N ILE A 307 -3.04 -17.46 5.43
CA ILE A 307 -4.39 -17.02 5.07
C ILE A 307 -4.31 -16.09 3.83
N PRO A 308 -4.23 -16.62 2.59
CA PRO A 308 -4.72 -15.88 1.46
C PRO A 308 -6.23 -16.01 1.53
N ILE A 309 -6.93 -14.97 1.99
CA ILE A 309 -8.39 -14.97 1.86
C ILE A 309 -8.69 -14.91 0.35
N LYS A 310 -9.05 -16.06 -0.24
CA LYS A 310 -9.72 -16.14 -1.54
C LYS A 310 -11.15 -15.60 -1.49
N SER A 311 -11.66 -15.21 -0.33
CA SER A 311 -12.83 -14.34 -0.24
C SER A 311 -12.41 -12.87 -0.37
N THR A 312 -12.74 -12.30 -1.51
CA THR A 312 -13.03 -10.86 -1.56
C THR A 312 -14.08 -10.64 -0.47
N ILE A 313 -13.77 -9.95 0.62
CA ILE A 313 -14.78 -9.55 1.61
C ILE A 313 -15.84 -8.78 0.80
N PRO A 314 -17.07 -9.30 0.65
CA PRO A 314 -18.07 -8.62 -0.13
C PRO A 314 -18.53 -7.39 0.66
N LEU A 315 -17.92 -6.24 0.37
CA LEU A 315 -18.27 -4.93 0.93
C LEU A 315 -19.73 -4.49 0.62
N TYR A 316 -20.50 -5.33 -0.05
CA TYR A 316 -21.89 -5.10 -0.49
C TYR A 316 -22.89 -5.98 0.23
N ASP A 317 -22.41 -6.89 1.08
CA ASP A 317 -23.33 -7.62 1.92
C ASP A 317 -23.80 -6.67 3.02
N ASP A 318 -24.96 -6.06 2.78
CA ASP A 318 -25.64 -5.18 3.74
C ASP A 318 -25.95 -5.92 5.06
N ALA A 319 -25.95 -7.27 5.07
CA ALA A 319 -26.01 -8.06 6.29
C ALA A 319 -24.66 -8.10 7.03
N GLN A 320 -23.55 -8.11 6.28
CA GLN A 320 -22.19 -8.19 6.82
C GLN A 320 -21.65 -6.82 7.27
N PHE A 321 -22.04 -5.74 6.59
CA PHE A 321 -21.60 -4.37 6.89
C PHE A 321 -22.75 -3.35 6.70
N PRO A 322 -23.74 -3.29 7.60
CA PRO A 322 -24.84 -2.35 7.47
C PRO A 322 -24.34 -0.90 7.54
N PRO A 323 -24.80 -0.01 6.64
CA PRO A 323 -24.42 1.40 6.66
C PRO A 323 -24.96 2.10 7.92
N VAL A 324 -24.16 2.98 8.52
CA VAL A 324 -24.59 3.78 9.67
C VAL A 324 -25.55 4.87 9.19
N ALA A 325 -26.77 4.90 9.75
CA ALA A 325 -27.69 6.01 9.54
C ALA A 325 -27.05 7.30 10.07
N VAL A 326 -26.93 8.31 9.20
CA VAL A 326 -26.43 9.63 9.60
C VAL A 326 -27.44 10.21 10.59
N VAL A 327 -27.07 10.34 11.86
CA VAL A 327 -27.84 11.11 12.82
C VAL A 327 -27.78 12.56 12.33
N ALA A 328 -28.91 13.07 11.84
CA ALA A 328 -29.03 14.49 11.53
C ALA A 328 -28.74 15.28 12.81
N ALA A 329 -27.78 16.19 12.75
CA ALA A 329 -27.62 17.19 13.80
C ALA A 329 -28.83 18.14 13.70
N GLU A 330 -29.74 18.04 14.66
CA GLU A 330 -30.75 19.09 14.94
C GLU A 330 -30.09 20.35 15.49
#